data_AF-A0AAC8WA67-F1
#
_entry.id   AF-A0AAC8WA67-F1
#
_cell.length_a   1.000
_cell.length_b   1.000
_cell.length_c   1.000
_cell.angle_alpha   90.00
_cell.angle_beta   90.00
_cell.angle_gamma   90.00
#
_symmetry.space_group_name_H-M   'P 1'
#
loop_
_entity.id
_entity.type
_entity.pdbx_description
1 polymer ?
#
loop_
_entity_poly.entity_id
_entity_poly.type
_entity_poly.pdbx_seq_one_letter_code
_entity_poly.pdbx_strand_id
1 'polypeptide(L)'
;MLYPYIELPDETIITHSKIKPDNTVLINFEQPVENGFREAKIKLPSYKWLYNEGFSNEQIASFEDFAHKNSAVIYKYARLGGIDNNN
;
A
#
# COMPACT_ATOMS: atom_id res chain seq x y z
N MET A 1 4.49 -12.26 -1.52
CA MET A 1 5.53 -11.23 -1.71
C MET A 1 4.87 -9.88 -1.86
N LEU A 2 5.45 -8.87 -1.22
CA LEU A 2 5.09 -7.46 -1.33
C LEU A 2 6.15 -6.77 -2.19
N TYR A 3 5.73 -5.80 -2.99
CA TYR A 3 6.59 -5.02 -3.88
C TYR A 3 6.66 -3.57 -3.38
N PRO A 4 7.87 -3.02 -3.16
CA PRO A 4 8.03 -1.61 -2.84
C PRO A 4 7.41 -0.71 -3.91
N TYR A 5 6.74 0.36 -3.48
CA TYR A 5 6.19 1.38 -4.37
C TYR A 5 6.82 2.76 -4.12
N ILE A 6 6.79 3.23 -2.88
CA ILE A 6 7.37 4.53 -2.49
C ILE A 6 7.64 4.54 -0.98
N GLU A 7 8.65 5.30 -0.59
CA GLU A 7 8.92 5.68 0.80
C GLU A 7 8.59 7.17 0.96
N LEU A 8 7.78 7.51 1.96
CA LEU A 8 7.37 8.88 2.25
C LEU A 8 8.38 9.60 3.15
N PRO A 9 8.37 10.94 3.23
CA PRO A 9 9.30 11.69 4.09
C PRO A 9 9.18 11.39 5.59
N ASP A 10 8.06 10.82 6.02
CA ASP A 10 7.84 10.39 7.41
C ASP A 10 8.24 8.93 7.65
N GLU A 11 9.04 8.34 6.75
CA GLU A 11 9.50 6.95 6.81
C GLU A 11 8.39 5.91 6.59
N THR A 12 7.17 6.33 6.20
CA THR A 12 6.14 5.38 5.79
C THR A 12 6.52 4.72 4.47
N ILE A 13 6.71 3.41 4.50
CA ILE A 13 6.95 2.56 3.33
C ILE A 13 5.61 2.05 2.82
N ILE A 14 5.33 2.32 1.54
CA ILE A 14 4.14 1.82 0.86
C ILE A 14 4.55 0.69 -0.07
N THR A 15 3.91 -0.47 0.10
CA THR A 15 4.13 -1.64 -0.75
C THR A 15 2.81 -2.17 -1.31
N HIS A 16 2.87 -2.99 -2.35
CA HIS A 16 1.67 -3.64 -2.91
C HIS A 16 1.87 -5.15 -3.15
N SER A 17 0.77 -5.92 -3.16
CA SER A 17 0.81 -7.32 -3.59
C SER A 17 0.86 -7.45 -5.12
N LYS A 18 1.12 -8.66 -5.64
CA LYS A 18 0.67 -9.00 -7.00
C LYS A 18 -0.85 -8.85 -7.12
N ILE A 19 -1.35 -8.82 -8.36
CA ILE A 19 -2.77 -9.06 -8.59
C ILE A 19 -3.13 -10.46 -8.11
N LYS A 20 -4.13 -10.55 -7.25
CA LYS A 20 -4.69 -11.80 -6.72
C LYS A 20 -5.64 -12.46 -7.72
N PRO A 21 -5.99 -13.75 -7.55
CA PRO A 21 -6.93 -14.44 -8.45
C PRO A 21 -8.31 -13.77 -8.57
N ASP A 22 -8.74 -13.05 -7.53
CA ASP A 22 -10.00 -12.29 -7.49
C ASP A 22 -9.86 -10.86 -8.06
N ASN A 23 -8.78 -10.58 -8.81
CA ASN A 23 -8.42 -9.27 -9.36
C ASN A 23 -8.19 -8.17 -8.31
N THR A 24 -7.97 -8.53 -7.04
CA THR A 24 -7.65 -7.55 -5.99
C THR A 24 -6.15 -7.30 -5.86
N VAL A 25 -5.81 -6.10 -5.37
CA VAL A 25 -4.45 -5.74 -4.96
C VAL A 25 -4.53 -5.21 -3.53
N LEU A 26 -3.60 -5.65 -2.69
CA LEU A 26 -3.44 -5.11 -1.34
C LEU A 26 -2.35 -4.04 -1.36
N ILE A 27 -2.62 -2.90 -0.76
CA ILE A 27 -1.61 -1.88 -0.46
C ILE A 27 -1.32 -1.96 1.04
N ASN A 28 -0.04 -2.03 1.39
CA ASN A 28 0.44 -1.97 2.76
C ASN A 28 1.05 -0.61 3.03
N PHE A 29 0.77 -0.05 4.21
CA PHE A 29 1.44 1.11 4.76
C PHE A 29 2.13 0.66 6.04
N GLU A 30 3.44 0.81 6.11
CA GLU A 30 4.24 0.42 7.28
C GLU A 30 5.17 1.59 7.65
N GLN A 31 5.19 1.97 8.92
CA GLN A 31 6.03 3.07 9.40
C GLN A 31 6.77 2.61 10.67
N PRO A 32 8.11 2.68 10.71
CA PRO A 32 8.87 2.35 11.91
C PRO A 32 8.56 3.36 13.02
N VAL A 33 8.56 2.88 14.27
CA VAL A 33 8.43 3.70 15.49
C VAL A 33 9.38 3.19 16.55
N GLU A 34 9.62 3.97 17.61
CA GLU A 34 10.62 3.68 18.65
C GLU A 34 10.60 2.22 19.17
N ASN A 35 9.42 1.60 19.30
CA ASN A 35 9.26 0.24 19.81
C ASN A 35 8.62 -0.74 18.80
N GLY A 36 8.83 -0.57 17.50
CA GLY A 36 8.33 -1.49 16.48
C GLY A 36 7.91 -0.77 15.20
N PHE A 37 6.70 -1.06 14.72
CA PHE A 37 6.12 -0.42 13.55
C PHE A 37 4.61 -0.26 13.72
N ARG A 38 4.04 0.70 12.99
CA ARG A 38 2.60 0.80 12.74
C ARG A 38 2.33 0.22 11.36
N GLU A 39 1.18 -0.42 11.18
CA GLU A 39 0.82 -1.03 9.90
C GLU A 39 -0.68 -0.80 9.59
N ALA A 40 -1.00 -0.51 8.33
CA ALA A 40 -2.37 -0.54 7.83
C ALA A 40 -2.43 -1.14 6.44
N LYS A 41 -3.57 -1.77 6.12
CA LYS A 41 -3.74 -2.50 4.86
C LYS A 41 -5.10 -2.22 4.23
N ILE A 42 -5.09 -1.77 2.98
CA ILE A 42 -6.31 -1.48 2.20
C ILE A 42 -6.37 -2.37 0.96
N LYS A 43 -7.59 -2.75 0.55
CA LYS A 43 -7.83 -3.62 -0.61
C LYS A 43 -8.47 -2.87 -1.78
N LEU A 44 -7.78 -2.86 -2.91
CA LEU A 44 -8.32 -2.43 -4.20
C LEU A 44 -9.10 -3.56 -4.90
N PRO A 45 -10.16 -3.24 -5.67
CA PRO A 45 -10.70 -1.90 -5.92
C PRO A 45 -11.76 -1.48 -4.90
N SER A 46 -11.99 -2.27 -3.84
CA SER A 46 -13.06 -2.01 -2.86
C SER A 46 -12.78 -0.83 -1.92
N TYR A 47 -11.53 -0.39 -1.82
CA TYR A 47 -11.03 0.56 -0.82
C TYR A 47 -11.38 0.15 0.63
N LYS A 48 -11.63 -1.14 0.86
CA LYS A 48 -11.91 -1.66 2.19
C LYS A 48 -10.60 -1.80 2.97
N TRP A 49 -10.53 -1.16 4.12
CA TRP A 49 -9.51 -1.40 5.13
C TRP A 49 -9.65 -2.82 5.71
N LEU A 50 -8.55 -3.57 5.71
CA LEU A 50 -8.46 -4.88 6.35
C LEU A 50 -8.16 -4.71 7.84
N TYR A 51 -7.25 -3.79 8.16
CA TYR A 51 -6.90 -3.37 9.51
C TYR A 51 -6.14 -2.05 9.48
N ASN A 52 -6.10 -1.40 10.65
CA ASN A 52 -5.25 -0.26 10.98
C ASN A 52 -4.69 -0.50 12.39
N GLU A 53 -3.38 -0.66 12.50
CA GLU A 53 -2.64 -0.85 13.74
C GLU A 53 -1.72 0.35 13.96
N GLY A 54 -2.27 1.40 14.57
CA GLY A 54 -1.49 2.52 15.12
C GLY A 54 -1.47 3.81 14.31
N PHE A 55 -2.07 3.86 13.11
CA PHE A 55 -2.24 5.12 12.38
C PHE A 55 -3.47 5.91 12.84
N SER A 56 -3.37 7.24 12.82
CA SER A 56 -4.51 8.12 13.15
C SER A 56 -5.57 8.13 12.05
N ASN A 57 -6.76 8.65 12.36
CA ASN A 57 -7.83 8.76 11.36
C ASN A 57 -7.44 9.70 10.20
N GLU A 58 -6.68 10.75 10.48
CA GLU A 58 -6.18 11.70 9.47
C GLU A 58 -5.16 11.04 8.53
N GLN A 59 -4.28 10.20 9.08
CA GLN A 59 -3.32 9.40 8.29
C GLN A 59 -4.06 8.39 7.42
N ILE A 60 -5.04 7.67 7.98
CA ILE A 60 -5.88 6.72 7.23
C ILE A 60 -6.63 7.41 6.10
N ALA A 61 -7.23 8.57 6.34
CA ALA A 61 -7.90 9.34 5.28
C ALA A 61 -6.92 9.75 4.16
N SER A 62 -5.70 10.15 4.52
CA SER A 62 -4.65 10.49 3.55
C SER A 62 -4.18 9.27 2.75
N PHE A 63 -4.08 8.10 3.39
CA PHE A 63 -3.74 6.84 2.72
C PHE A 63 -4.84 6.33 1.80
N GLU A 64 -6.11 6.53 2.14
CA GLU A 64 -7.24 6.20 1.27
C GLU A 64 -7.24 7.08 0.01
N ASP A 65 -7.06 8.39 0.16
CA ASP A 65 -6.91 9.33 -0.96
C ASP A 65 -5.70 8.97 -1.84
N PHE A 66 -4.57 8.62 -1.23
CA PHE A 66 -3.42 8.08 -1.94
C PHE A 66 -3.78 6.84 -2.75
N ALA A 67 -4.51 5.87 -2.16
CA ALA A 67 -4.91 4.63 -2.82
C ALA A 67 -5.82 4.90 -4.03
N HIS A 68 -6.76 5.84 -3.91
CA HIS A 68 -7.60 6.28 -5.02
C HIS A 68 -6.76 6.86 -6.17
N LYS A 69 -5.90 7.84 -5.86
CA LYS A 69 -5.06 8.55 -6.83
C LYS A 69 -4.07 7.65 -7.56
N ASN A 70 -3.55 6.63 -6.88
CA ASN A 70 -2.50 5.75 -7.42
C ASN A 70 -3.02 4.40 -7.93
N SER A 71 -4.31 4.10 -7.78
CA SER A 71 -4.91 2.79 -8.09
C SER A 71 -4.50 2.23 -9.46
N ALA A 72 -4.62 3.02 -10.54
CA ALA A 72 -4.27 2.59 -11.89
C ALA A 72 -2.77 2.23 -12.05
N VAL A 73 -1.90 3.03 -11.45
CA VAL A 73 -0.43 2.84 -11.51
C VAL A 73 -0.02 1.63 -10.66
N ILE A 74 -0.61 1.46 -9.49
CA ILE A 74 -0.39 0.29 -8.63
C ILE A 74 -0.84 -0.99 -9.35
N TYR A 75 -2.00 -0.99 -10.02
CA TYR A 75 -2.41 -2.14 -10.84
C TYR A 75 -1.43 -2.43 -11.98
N LYS A 76 -0.87 -1.40 -12.63
CA LYS A 76 0.18 -1.57 -13.66
C LYS A 76 1.40 -2.28 -13.07
N TYR A 77 1.96 -1.79 -11.97
CA TYR A 77 3.14 -2.40 -11.35
C TYR A 77 2.85 -3.77 -10.75
N ALA A 78 1.64 -4.01 -10.25
CA ALA A 78 1.22 -5.34 -9.79
C ALA A 78 1.19 -6.38 -10.92
N ARG A 79 0.95 -5.97 -12.18
CA ARG A 79 1.06 -6.84 -13.38
C ARG A 79 2.51 -7.10 -13.77
N LEU A 80 3.36 -6.09 -13.66
CA LEU A 80 4.77 -6.18 -14.01
C LEU A 80 5.59 -6.93 -12.97
N GLY A 81 5.09 -7.04 -11.73
CA GLY A 81 5.79 -7.67 -10.61
C GLY A 81 6.65 -6.68 -9.81
N GLY A 82 6.25 -5.41 -9.74
CA GLY A 82 7.01 -4.32 -9.13
C GLY A 82 7.48 -3.26 -10.13
N ILE A 83 8.05 -2.16 -9.61
CA ILE A 83 8.51 -0.99 -10.39
C ILE A 83 9.73 -1.33 -11.25
N ASP A 84 10.70 -2.06 -10.69
CA ASP A 84 12.02 -2.28 -11.32
C ASP A 84 12.09 -3.50 -12.25
N ASN A 85 10.97 -3.94 -12.83
CA ASN A 85 10.99 -5.01 -13.85
C ASN A 85 11.44 -4.46 -15.21
N ASN A 86 12.66 -3.96 -15.27
CA ASN A 86 13.42 -3.82 -16.50
C ASN A 86 14.18 -5.12 -16.72
N ASN A 87 13.54 -6.06 -17.42
CA ASN A 87 14.24 -7.15 -18.10
C ASN A 87 14.88 -6.60 -19.38
#